data_AF-A0A6L8U6U5-F1
#
_entry.id   AF-A0A6L8U6U5-F1
#
_cell.length_a   1.000
_cell.length_b   1.000
_cell.length_c   1.000
_cell.angle_alpha   90.00
_cell.angle_beta   90.00
_cell.angle_gamma   90.00
#
_symmetry.space_group_name_H-M   'P 1'
#
loop_
_entity.id
_entity.type
_entity.pdbx_description
1 polymer ?
#
loop_
_entity_poly.entity_id
_entity_poly.type
_entity_poly.pdbx_seq_one_letter_code
_entity_poly.pdbx_strand_id
1 'polypeptide(L)'
;MALLKLKLSAIKLFGKFPKAEVIEANDKALREEYDEYNRFAQSDELKHFIELKEFSLSEEPKRVKTELQSLLYKGSQEHGKEQDYIKLSKNSAIKNYFVIKDSDILSRYRSIELTGKPTRYDELKSIVESPDYVAKRSMHKKENSDEFQKEVEFSALKKDGELKEFFKLKKHKALNDFFQLDGSETIENYLALKDYIESTEFVERKAYLLSKNKFEQTEEYRKQQEYNELKKSEKIVWFYSLENTKKFDEIKRWELVFSDDFSKKEINRKDWITRYFWGDALINQSYSLAADKHWYNEDKNIEISNSVLKITTQKEQVEGMAWDLKYGFIPKQFDFTSGLISTGQAFRQKYGRFEAKIKFTAAPGVYHAFWLVGETMLPHINIFRQMGKNGSSVQGSLFWQNGSSPKPKGSKTSVGGFDFQNEFFILSLDWTPHKLTWKINGKPYKEESKNLPNEPMYMVISSGVIAETEDNLLPATLEVDWVKCWREKEIAAE
;
A
#
# COMPACT_ATOMS: atom_id res chain seq x y z
N MET A 1 32.19 30.04 14.74
CA MET A 1 31.14 31.00 15.17
C MET A 1 30.93 32.17 14.20
N ALA A 2 31.95 32.94 13.79
CA ALA A 2 31.76 34.08 12.87
C ALA A 2 31.10 33.70 11.53
N LEU A 3 31.46 32.55 10.97
CA LEU A 3 30.88 32.04 9.71
C LEU A 3 29.37 31.73 9.80
N LEU A 4 28.89 31.17 10.92
CA LEU A 4 27.47 30.87 11.12
C LEU A 4 26.62 32.14 11.19
N LYS A 5 27.10 33.15 11.92
CA LYS A 5 26.45 34.46 11.98
C LYS A 5 26.42 35.12 10.61
N LEU A 6 27.52 35.09 9.87
CA LEU A 6 27.58 35.67 8.53
C LEU A 6 26.59 34.99 7.57
N LYS A 7 26.52 33.64 7.59
CA LYS A 7 25.53 32.87 6.81
C LYS A 7 24.10 33.23 7.17
N LEU A 8 23.80 33.33 8.47
CA LEU A 8 22.47 33.68 8.95
C LEU A 8 22.06 35.10 8.56
N SER A 9 22.95 36.07 8.72
CA SER A 9 22.75 37.45 8.26
C SER A 9 22.53 37.52 6.76
N ALA A 10 23.28 36.75 5.96
CA ALA A 10 23.11 36.69 4.51
C ALA A 10 21.75 36.11 4.12
N ILE A 11 21.34 34.96 4.68
CA ILE A 11 20.03 34.35 4.41
C ILE A 11 18.89 35.34 4.70
N LYS A 12 19.03 36.12 5.78
CA LYS A 12 18.06 37.14 6.15
C LYS A 12 18.05 38.32 5.19
N LEU A 13 19.22 38.87 4.82
CA LEU A 13 19.33 40.00 3.88
C LEU A 13 18.71 39.69 2.51
N PHE A 14 18.79 38.43 2.07
CA PHE A 14 18.19 37.99 0.81
C PHE A 14 16.72 37.52 0.97
N GLY A 15 16.08 37.74 2.11
CA GLY A 15 14.67 37.38 2.35
C GLY A 15 14.39 35.87 2.37
N LYS A 16 15.43 35.03 2.49
CA LYS A 16 15.33 33.56 2.47
C LYS A 16 15.22 32.94 3.87
N PHE A 17 15.03 33.75 4.90
CA PHE A 17 14.87 33.25 6.27
C PHE A 17 13.45 32.67 6.43
N PRO A 18 13.31 31.38 6.77
CA PRO A 18 12.00 30.75 6.85
C PRO A 18 11.22 31.28 8.06
N LYS A 19 9.92 31.51 7.88
CA LYS A 19 8.98 31.76 8.98
C LYS A 19 8.71 30.48 9.78
N ALA A 20 8.34 30.60 11.05
CA ALA A 20 8.05 29.45 11.90
C ALA A 20 6.93 28.59 11.30
N GLU A 21 5.86 29.22 10.81
CA GLU A 21 4.69 28.54 10.24
C GLU A 21 5.06 27.72 8.99
N VAL A 22 6.02 28.21 8.19
CA VAL A 22 6.52 27.50 7.01
C VAL A 22 7.30 26.24 7.41
N ILE A 23 8.06 26.30 8.51
CA ILE A 23 8.78 25.13 9.02
C ILE A 23 7.80 24.09 9.54
N GLU A 24 6.80 24.52 10.29
CA GLU A 24 5.77 23.63 10.83
C GLU A 24 4.95 22.99 9.73
N ALA A 25 4.54 23.76 8.70
CA ALA A 25 3.82 23.23 7.55
C ALA A 25 4.66 22.18 6.79
N ASN A 26 5.95 22.43 6.60
CA ASN A 26 6.85 21.48 5.94
C ASN A 26 7.09 20.21 6.78
N ASP A 27 7.31 20.34 8.10
CA ASP A 27 7.47 19.19 9.00
C ASP A 27 6.19 18.36 9.06
N LYS A 28 5.02 19.01 9.16
CA LYS A 28 3.72 18.35 9.13
C LYS A 28 3.50 17.58 7.83
N ALA A 29 3.70 18.23 6.67
CA ALA A 29 3.55 17.58 5.37
C ALA A 29 4.51 16.39 5.20
N LEU A 30 5.76 16.51 5.67
CA LEU A 30 6.74 15.42 5.60
C LEU A 30 6.33 14.23 6.48
N ARG A 31 5.75 14.48 7.66
CA ARG A 31 5.23 13.44 8.55
C ARG A 31 3.98 12.77 7.99
N GLU A 32 3.05 13.55 7.45
CA GLU A 32 1.85 13.01 6.79
C GLU A 32 2.21 12.11 5.61
N GLU A 33 3.19 12.52 4.79
CA GLU A 33 3.70 11.68 3.69
C GLU A 33 4.42 10.42 4.21
N TYR A 34 5.17 10.52 5.31
CA TYR A 34 5.81 9.35 5.92
C TYR A 34 4.77 8.36 6.49
N ASP A 35 3.73 8.87 7.14
CA ASP A 35 2.62 8.06 7.65
C ASP A 35 1.85 7.38 6.51
N GLU A 36 1.64 8.10 5.40
CA GLU A 36 1.06 7.53 4.19
C GLU A 36 1.97 6.44 3.61
N TYR A 37 3.29 6.67 3.57
CA TYR A 37 4.27 5.71 3.07
C TYR A 37 4.22 4.42 3.91
N ASN A 38 4.21 4.54 5.24
CA ASN A 38 4.12 3.39 6.13
C ASN A 38 2.76 2.66 6.03
N ARG A 39 1.66 3.41 5.86
CA ARG A 39 0.33 2.81 5.67
C ARG A 39 0.25 2.04 4.37
N PHE A 40 0.79 2.59 3.28
CA PHE A 40 0.84 1.91 1.99
C PHE A 40 1.76 0.69 2.02
N ALA A 41 2.89 0.76 2.74
CA ALA A 41 3.78 -0.38 2.97
C ALA A 41 3.06 -1.60 3.57
N GLN A 42 1.99 -1.38 4.31
CA GLN A 42 1.19 -2.42 4.98
C GLN A 42 -0.15 -2.71 4.24
N SER A 43 -0.35 -2.14 3.05
CA SER A 43 -1.62 -2.25 2.34
C SER A 43 -1.76 -3.58 1.58
N ASP A 44 -3.01 -4.06 1.47
CA ASP A 44 -3.35 -5.20 0.64
C ASP A 44 -3.03 -4.94 -0.84
N GLU A 45 -3.12 -3.68 -1.30
CA GLU A 45 -2.77 -3.28 -2.65
C GLU A 45 -1.29 -3.56 -2.96
N LEU A 46 -0.38 -3.12 -2.08
CA LEU A 46 1.05 -3.39 -2.26
C LEU A 46 1.36 -4.88 -2.13
N LYS A 47 0.71 -5.58 -1.20
CA LYS A 47 0.87 -7.02 -1.03
C LYS A 47 0.47 -7.78 -2.32
N HIS A 48 -0.69 -7.48 -2.87
CA HIS A 48 -1.18 -8.04 -4.12
C HIS A 48 -0.24 -7.72 -5.30
N PHE A 49 0.27 -6.49 -5.38
CA PHE A 49 1.27 -6.12 -6.37
C PHE A 49 2.56 -6.97 -6.26
N ILE A 50 3.03 -7.22 -5.04
CA ILE A 50 4.21 -8.06 -4.79
C ILE A 50 3.95 -9.51 -5.22
N GLU A 51 2.79 -10.07 -4.88
CA GLU A 51 2.39 -11.42 -5.30
C GLU A 51 2.34 -11.54 -6.84
N LEU A 52 1.73 -10.56 -7.51
CA LEU A 52 1.69 -10.49 -8.98
C LEU A 52 3.07 -10.29 -9.61
N LYS A 53 3.95 -9.52 -8.97
CA LYS A 53 5.33 -9.31 -9.40
C LYS A 53 6.12 -10.62 -9.31
N GLU A 54 6.04 -11.33 -8.19
CA GLU A 54 6.69 -12.63 -8.00
C GLU A 54 6.19 -13.65 -9.01
N PHE A 55 4.86 -13.74 -9.19
CA PHE A 55 4.26 -14.59 -10.22
C PHE A 55 4.75 -14.24 -11.63
N SER A 56 4.74 -12.95 -12.00
CA SER A 56 5.12 -12.50 -13.33
C SER A 56 6.61 -12.71 -13.64
N LEU A 57 7.46 -12.73 -12.61
CA LEU A 57 8.89 -13.01 -12.72
C LEU A 57 9.22 -14.51 -12.62
N SER A 58 8.26 -15.35 -12.25
CA SER A 58 8.43 -16.80 -12.20
C SER A 58 8.45 -17.43 -13.60
N GLU A 59 8.81 -18.72 -13.66
CA GLU A 59 8.78 -19.49 -14.92
C GLU A 59 7.36 -19.97 -15.29
N GLU A 60 6.38 -19.83 -14.38
CA GLU A 60 5.03 -20.37 -14.56
C GLU A 60 4.31 -19.81 -15.81
N PRO A 61 4.29 -18.49 -16.07
CA PRO A 61 3.62 -17.98 -17.27
C PRO A 61 4.30 -18.43 -18.56
N LYS A 62 5.63 -18.59 -18.55
CA LYS A 62 6.37 -19.10 -19.71
C LYS A 62 6.03 -20.57 -19.94
N ARG A 63 5.99 -21.38 -18.88
CA ARG A 63 5.61 -22.79 -18.91
C ARG A 63 4.22 -22.97 -19.53
N VAL A 64 3.21 -22.28 -19.00
CA VAL A 64 1.83 -22.34 -19.51
C VAL A 64 1.77 -21.91 -20.97
N LYS A 65 2.46 -20.82 -21.34
CA LYS A 65 2.51 -20.37 -22.74
C LYS A 65 3.10 -21.44 -23.68
N THR A 66 4.20 -22.09 -23.27
CA THR A 66 4.83 -23.17 -24.04
C THR A 66 3.92 -24.40 -24.15
N GLU A 67 3.27 -24.80 -23.06
CA GLU A 67 2.30 -25.90 -23.05
C GLU A 67 1.15 -25.63 -24.04
N LEU A 68 0.57 -24.42 -24.01
CA LEU A 68 -0.51 -24.02 -24.93
C LEU A 68 -0.07 -23.92 -26.40
N GLN A 69 1.18 -23.54 -26.66
CA GLN A 69 1.74 -23.53 -28.03
C GLN A 69 1.88 -24.95 -28.60
N SER A 70 2.10 -25.95 -27.73
CA SER A 70 2.18 -27.36 -28.15
C SER A 70 0.81 -27.98 -28.47
N LEU A 71 -0.28 -27.39 -27.96
CA LEU A 71 -1.64 -27.85 -28.25
C LEU A 71 -2.07 -27.42 -29.66
N LEU A 72 -1.91 -28.32 -30.63
CA LEU A 72 -2.28 -28.10 -32.02
C LEU A 72 -3.52 -28.90 -32.41
N TYR A 73 -4.37 -28.31 -33.25
CA TYR A 73 -5.47 -29.07 -33.85
C TYR A 73 -4.93 -30.20 -34.73
N LYS A 74 -3.95 -29.91 -35.60
CA LYS A 74 -3.34 -30.94 -36.45
C LYS A 74 -2.57 -31.94 -35.59
N GLY A 75 -2.93 -33.22 -35.72
CA GLY A 75 -2.34 -34.31 -34.93
C GLY A 75 -3.05 -34.59 -33.61
N SER A 76 -4.06 -33.80 -33.25
CA SER A 76 -4.95 -34.09 -32.11
C SER A 76 -5.91 -35.25 -32.38
N GLN A 77 -6.52 -35.77 -31.31
CA GLN A 77 -7.56 -36.78 -31.40
C GLN A 77 -8.80 -36.25 -32.14
N GLU A 78 -9.15 -34.99 -31.89
CA GLU A 78 -10.27 -34.28 -32.51
C GLU A 78 -10.07 -34.21 -34.03
N HIS A 79 -8.87 -33.85 -34.48
CA HIS A 79 -8.52 -33.85 -35.90
C HIS A 79 -8.55 -35.26 -36.50
N GLY A 80 -8.10 -36.28 -35.77
CA GLY A 80 -8.20 -37.68 -36.22
C GLY A 80 -9.64 -38.11 -36.48
N LYS A 81 -10.53 -37.92 -35.49
CA LYS A 81 -11.96 -38.22 -35.60
C LYS A 81 -12.62 -37.47 -36.76
N GLU A 82 -12.28 -36.18 -36.96
CA GLU A 82 -12.79 -35.41 -38.10
C GLU A 82 -12.32 -35.99 -39.45
N GLN A 83 -11.05 -36.38 -39.57
CA GLN A 83 -10.55 -37.01 -40.79
C GLN A 83 -11.22 -38.36 -41.06
N ASP A 84 -11.47 -39.16 -40.03
CA ASP A 84 -12.16 -40.45 -40.14
C ASP A 84 -13.60 -40.26 -40.63
N TYR A 85 -14.34 -39.29 -40.07
CA TYR A 85 -15.66 -38.92 -40.56
C TYR A 85 -15.64 -38.42 -42.00
N ILE A 86 -14.70 -37.55 -42.37
CA ILE A 86 -14.54 -37.05 -43.74
C ILE A 86 -14.26 -38.22 -44.70
N LYS A 87 -13.47 -39.21 -44.28
CA LYS A 87 -13.19 -40.41 -45.07
C LYS A 87 -14.44 -41.28 -45.23
N LEU A 88 -15.17 -41.56 -44.15
CA LEU A 88 -16.39 -42.37 -44.18
C LEU A 88 -17.53 -41.68 -44.95
N SER A 89 -17.75 -40.39 -44.75
CA SER A 89 -18.75 -39.58 -45.48
C SER A 89 -18.51 -39.56 -46.99
N LYS A 90 -17.27 -39.75 -47.44
CA LYS A 90 -16.93 -39.87 -48.87
C LYS A 90 -17.12 -41.28 -49.44
N ASN A 91 -17.27 -42.30 -48.60
CA ASN A 91 -17.46 -43.69 -49.03
C ASN A 91 -18.79 -43.86 -49.79
N SER A 92 -18.72 -44.41 -51.00
CA SER A 92 -19.89 -44.57 -51.88
C SER A 92 -20.93 -45.54 -51.33
N ALA A 93 -20.52 -46.59 -50.61
CA ALA A 93 -21.45 -47.56 -50.01
C ALA A 93 -22.24 -46.94 -48.85
N ILE A 94 -21.57 -46.13 -48.00
CA ILE A 94 -22.24 -45.39 -46.91
C ILE A 94 -23.20 -44.34 -47.47
N LYS A 95 -22.81 -43.61 -48.53
CA LYS A 95 -23.73 -42.71 -49.24
C LYS A 95 -24.96 -43.45 -49.77
N ASN A 96 -24.74 -44.58 -50.43
CA ASN A 96 -25.82 -45.42 -50.93
C ASN A 96 -26.74 -45.91 -49.82
N TYR A 97 -26.19 -46.30 -48.66
CA TYR A 97 -26.96 -46.68 -47.48
C TYR A 97 -27.96 -45.58 -47.09
N PHE A 98 -27.51 -44.34 -46.89
CA PHE A 98 -28.40 -43.23 -46.51
C PHE A 98 -29.37 -42.81 -47.62
N VAL A 99 -28.99 -42.97 -48.90
CA VAL A 99 -29.91 -42.75 -50.03
C VAL A 99 -31.03 -43.79 -50.03
N ILE A 100 -30.74 -45.04 -49.68
CA ILE A 100 -31.70 -46.15 -49.76
C ILE A 100 -32.56 -46.29 -48.52
N LYS A 101 -32.01 -46.00 -47.33
CA LYS A 101 -32.65 -46.20 -46.02
C LYS A 101 -34.09 -45.69 -45.94
N ASP A 102 -34.35 -44.51 -46.51
CA ASP A 102 -35.67 -43.86 -46.50
C ASP A 102 -36.25 -43.73 -47.92
N SER A 103 -35.82 -44.58 -48.86
CA SER A 103 -36.24 -44.51 -50.27
C SER A 103 -37.48 -45.33 -50.59
N ASP A 104 -38.22 -44.89 -51.61
CA ASP A 104 -39.27 -45.68 -52.25
C ASP A 104 -38.73 -47.00 -52.83
N ILE A 105 -37.46 -47.05 -53.20
CA ILE A 105 -36.79 -48.25 -53.73
C ILE A 105 -36.76 -49.37 -52.66
N LEU A 106 -36.36 -49.05 -51.43
CA LEU A 106 -36.34 -50.00 -50.32
C LEU A 106 -37.76 -50.43 -49.94
N SER A 107 -38.68 -49.46 -49.86
CA SER A 107 -40.10 -49.70 -49.56
C SER A 107 -40.74 -50.62 -50.60
N ARG A 108 -40.47 -50.38 -51.90
CA ARG A 108 -40.93 -51.21 -53.01
C ARG A 108 -40.34 -52.61 -52.96
N TYR A 109 -39.02 -52.74 -52.74
CA TYR A 109 -38.38 -54.05 -52.59
C TYR A 109 -39.04 -54.87 -51.46
N ARG A 110 -39.18 -54.28 -50.26
CA ARG A 110 -39.83 -54.91 -49.11
C ARG A 110 -41.30 -55.26 -49.39
N SER A 111 -42.04 -54.39 -50.08
CA SER A 111 -43.45 -54.66 -50.43
C SER A 111 -43.61 -55.90 -51.31
N ILE A 112 -42.69 -56.10 -52.27
CA ILE A 112 -42.72 -57.29 -53.14
C ILE A 112 -42.24 -58.52 -52.38
N GLU A 113 -41.22 -58.39 -51.53
CA GLU A 113 -40.74 -59.47 -50.65
C GLU A 113 -41.85 -60.02 -49.75
N LEU A 114 -42.65 -59.12 -49.14
CA LEU A 114 -43.77 -59.46 -48.27
C LEU A 114 -44.93 -60.19 -48.97
N THR A 115 -45.03 -60.14 -50.30
CA THR A 115 -46.05 -60.91 -51.03
C THR A 115 -45.82 -62.43 -50.96
N GLY A 116 -44.62 -62.87 -50.55
CA GLY A 116 -44.22 -64.28 -50.57
C GLY A 116 -43.92 -64.82 -51.96
N LYS A 117 -44.17 -64.06 -53.03
CA LYS A 117 -43.87 -64.46 -54.42
C LYS A 117 -42.38 -64.79 -54.64
N PRO A 118 -41.40 -64.02 -54.11
CA PRO A 118 -39.99 -64.36 -54.29
C PRO A 118 -39.61 -65.68 -53.63
N THR A 119 -40.06 -65.90 -52.39
CA THR A 119 -39.84 -67.16 -51.65
C THR A 119 -40.44 -68.33 -52.40
N ARG A 120 -41.71 -68.21 -52.82
CA ARG A 120 -42.40 -69.23 -53.60
C ARG A 120 -41.71 -69.51 -54.93
N TYR A 121 -41.19 -68.49 -55.59
CA TYR A 121 -40.41 -68.65 -56.82
C TYR A 121 -39.11 -69.43 -56.59
N ASP A 122 -38.35 -69.11 -55.55
CA ASP A 122 -37.10 -69.81 -55.24
C ASP A 122 -37.35 -71.27 -54.81
N GLU A 123 -38.42 -71.53 -54.05
CA GLU A 123 -38.91 -72.88 -53.73
C GLU A 123 -39.22 -73.67 -55.01
N LEU A 124 -40.10 -73.13 -55.85
CA LEU A 124 -40.51 -73.79 -57.09
C LEU A 124 -39.34 -73.96 -58.05
N LYS A 125 -38.42 -72.99 -58.11
CA LYS A 125 -37.18 -73.08 -58.88
C LYS A 125 -36.34 -74.28 -58.43
N SER A 126 -36.16 -74.45 -57.11
CA SER A 126 -35.38 -75.57 -56.56
C SER A 126 -35.99 -76.93 -56.91
N ILE A 127 -37.33 -77.02 -57.00
CA ILE A 127 -38.06 -78.23 -57.37
C ILE A 127 -37.95 -78.49 -58.88
N VAL A 128 -38.28 -77.49 -59.70
CA VAL A 128 -38.38 -77.61 -61.16
C VAL A 128 -36.99 -77.73 -61.82
N GLU A 129 -35.96 -77.16 -61.20
CA GLU A 129 -34.56 -77.31 -61.63
C GLU A 129 -33.85 -78.48 -60.95
N SER A 130 -34.54 -79.25 -60.08
CA SER A 130 -33.95 -80.43 -59.44
C SER A 130 -33.63 -81.53 -60.48
N PRO A 131 -32.52 -82.27 -60.31
CA PRO A 131 -32.17 -83.36 -61.23
C PRO A 131 -33.29 -84.41 -61.38
N ASP A 132 -33.96 -84.73 -60.28
CA ASP A 132 -35.04 -85.73 -60.24
C ASP A 132 -36.25 -85.32 -61.06
N TYR A 133 -36.70 -84.07 -60.92
CA TYR A 133 -37.82 -83.54 -61.69
C TYR A 133 -37.46 -83.45 -63.18
N VAL A 134 -36.27 -82.93 -63.51
CA VAL A 134 -35.82 -82.77 -64.90
C VAL A 134 -35.76 -84.12 -65.64
N ALA A 135 -35.29 -85.19 -64.98
CA ALA A 135 -35.22 -86.52 -65.56
C ALA A 135 -36.61 -87.11 -65.87
N LYS A 136 -37.65 -86.76 -65.10
CA LYS A 136 -39.02 -87.29 -65.23
C LYS A 136 -40.01 -86.29 -65.82
N ARG A 137 -39.54 -85.12 -66.25
CA ARG A 137 -40.38 -84.00 -66.69
C ARG A 137 -41.40 -84.37 -67.79
N SER A 138 -41.00 -85.20 -68.75
CA SER A 138 -41.90 -85.64 -69.83
C SER A 138 -43.06 -86.50 -69.33
N MET A 139 -42.83 -87.35 -68.33
CA MET A 139 -43.88 -88.13 -67.65
C MET A 139 -44.80 -87.20 -66.86
N HIS A 140 -44.24 -86.35 -65.99
CA HIS A 140 -45.01 -85.39 -65.19
C HIS A 140 -45.92 -84.50 -66.06
N LYS A 141 -45.42 -84.05 -67.23
CA LYS A 141 -46.19 -83.27 -68.21
C LYS A 141 -47.32 -84.06 -68.87
N LYS A 142 -47.11 -85.34 -69.19
CA LYS A 142 -48.12 -86.20 -69.81
C LYS A 142 -49.24 -86.55 -68.83
N GLU A 143 -48.88 -86.76 -67.56
CA GLU A 143 -49.81 -87.15 -66.49
C GLU A 143 -50.52 -85.96 -65.84
N ASN A 144 -50.12 -84.73 -66.17
CA ASN A 144 -50.61 -83.50 -65.55
C ASN A 144 -50.46 -83.52 -64.01
N SER A 145 -49.38 -84.14 -63.52
CA SER A 145 -49.08 -84.33 -62.10
C SER A 145 -48.96 -83.02 -61.32
N ASP A 146 -49.07 -83.09 -60.00
CA ASP A 146 -48.87 -81.94 -59.09
C ASP A 146 -47.48 -81.31 -59.27
N GLU A 147 -46.44 -82.11 -59.56
CA GLU A 147 -45.10 -81.62 -59.89
C GLU A 147 -45.08 -80.82 -61.20
N PHE A 148 -45.86 -81.23 -62.20
CA PHE A 148 -46.01 -80.45 -63.44
C PHE A 148 -46.79 -79.15 -63.23
N GLN A 149 -47.80 -79.15 -62.34
CA GLN A 149 -48.50 -77.92 -61.97
C GLN A 149 -47.56 -76.90 -61.29
N LYS A 150 -46.60 -77.36 -60.49
CA LYS A 150 -45.52 -76.52 -59.93
C LYS A 150 -44.62 -75.91 -61.01
N GLU A 151 -44.34 -76.62 -62.11
CA GLU A 151 -43.62 -76.06 -63.27
C GLU A 151 -44.44 -74.99 -64.01
N VAL A 152 -45.75 -75.18 -64.14
CA VAL A 152 -46.66 -74.19 -64.74
C VAL A 152 -46.69 -72.93 -63.87
N GLU A 153 -46.83 -73.08 -62.56
CA GLU A 153 -46.78 -71.98 -61.57
C GLU A 153 -45.42 -71.26 -61.61
N PHE A 154 -44.32 -72.00 -61.63
CA PHE A 154 -42.97 -71.45 -61.78
C PHE A 154 -42.80 -70.64 -63.07
N SER A 155 -43.31 -71.17 -64.19
CA SER A 155 -43.27 -70.51 -65.49
C SER A 155 -44.13 -69.25 -65.54
N ALA A 156 -45.25 -69.23 -64.80
CA ALA A 156 -46.11 -68.05 -64.64
C ALA A 156 -45.42 -66.98 -63.78
N LEU A 157 -44.87 -67.36 -62.61
CA LEU A 157 -44.10 -66.47 -61.74
C LEU A 157 -42.86 -65.90 -62.44
N LYS A 158 -42.15 -66.70 -63.26
CA LYS A 158 -41.03 -66.22 -64.09
C LYS A 158 -41.42 -65.10 -65.05
N LYS A 159 -42.71 -65.01 -65.42
CA LYS A 159 -43.25 -63.95 -66.29
C LYS A 159 -43.87 -62.79 -65.52
N ASP A 160 -44.12 -62.94 -64.21
CA ASP A 160 -44.73 -61.93 -63.33
C ASP A 160 -43.91 -60.63 -63.31
N GLY A 161 -44.62 -59.50 -63.42
CA GLY A 161 -44.01 -58.18 -63.52
C GLY A 161 -43.33 -57.73 -62.22
N GLU A 162 -43.96 -57.98 -61.08
CA GLU A 162 -43.42 -57.62 -59.75
C GLU A 162 -42.20 -58.47 -59.42
N LEU A 163 -42.20 -59.74 -59.80
CA LEU A 163 -41.07 -60.62 -59.57
C LEU A 163 -39.85 -60.27 -60.45
N LYS A 164 -40.08 -59.88 -61.71
CA LYS A 164 -39.02 -59.32 -62.58
C LYS A 164 -38.45 -58.02 -62.00
N GLU A 165 -39.30 -57.15 -61.48
CA GLU A 165 -38.91 -55.92 -60.78
C GLU A 165 -38.07 -56.24 -59.54
N PHE A 166 -38.51 -57.19 -58.70
CA PHE A 166 -37.78 -57.65 -57.51
C PHE A 166 -36.36 -58.12 -57.84
N PHE A 167 -36.19 -58.99 -58.84
CA PHE A 167 -34.85 -59.43 -59.25
C PHE A 167 -33.99 -58.33 -59.87
N LYS A 168 -34.61 -57.30 -60.49
CA LYS A 168 -33.91 -56.11 -60.96
C LYS A 168 -33.46 -55.24 -59.79
N LEU A 169 -34.33 -55.02 -58.80
CA LEU A 169 -34.03 -54.29 -57.57
C LEU A 169 -32.93 -54.99 -56.76
N LYS A 170 -32.97 -56.33 -56.63
CA LYS A 170 -31.93 -57.15 -55.98
C LYS A 170 -30.55 -57.02 -56.63
N LYS A 171 -30.47 -56.61 -57.90
CA LYS A 171 -29.20 -56.33 -58.60
C LYS A 171 -28.75 -54.88 -58.47
N HIS A 172 -29.58 -54.00 -57.89
CA HIS A 172 -29.26 -52.59 -57.76
C HIS A 172 -28.16 -52.41 -56.70
N LYS A 173 -27.01 -51.87 -57.11
CA LYS A 173 -25.82 -51.74 -56.25
C LYS A 173 -26.14 -51.03 -54.93
N ALA A 174 -26.86 -49.92 -54.97
CA ALA A 174 -27.14 -49.14 -53.76
C ALA A 174 -28.00 -49.92 -52.75
N LEU A 175 -28.92 -50.77 -53.23
CA LEU A 175 -29.77 -51.59 -52.38
C LEU A 175 -28.96 -52.73 -51.73
N ASN A 176 -28.02 -53.32 -52.47
CA ASN A 176 -27.09 -54.30 -51.92
C ASN A 176 -26.13 -53.69 -50.89
N ASP A 177 -25.59 -52.50 -51.18
CA ASP A 177 -24.76 -51.75 -50.22
C ASP A 177 -25.56 -51.44 -48.94
N PHE A 178 -26.86 -51.11 -49.06
CA PHE A 178 -27.75 -50.91 -47.91
C PHE A 178 -27.84 -52.15 -47.02
N PHE A 179 -28.22 -53.31 -47.59
CA PHE A 179 -28.37 -54.54 -46.80
C PHE A 179 -27.07 -55.08 -46.23
N GLN A 180 -25.91 -54.78 -46.85
CA GLN A 180 -24.60 -55.12 -46.30
C GLN A 180 -24.18 -54.25 -45.12
N LEU A 181 -24.70 -53.03 -45.05
CA LEU A 181 -24.31 -52.04 -44.04
C LEU A 181 -25.36 -51.82 -42.95
N ASP A 182 -26.60 -52.23 -43.17
CA ASP A 182 -27.68 -52.08 -42.19
C ASP A 182 -27.36 -52.90 -40.92
N GLY A 183 -27.34 -52.21 -39.77
CA GLY A 183 -26.90 -52.80 -38.50
C GLY A 183 -25.39 -53.11 -38.41
N SER A 184 -24.56 -52.59 -39.31
CA SER A 184 -23.10 -52.79 -39.24
C SER A 184 -22.42 -51.77 -38.32
N GLU A 185 -21.32 -52.20 -37.69
CA GLU A 185 -20.43 -51.33 -36.89
C GLU A 185 -19.91 -50.12 -37.69
N THR A 186 -19.85 -50.25 -39.03
CA THR A 186 -19.42 -49.14 -39.90
C THR A 186 -20.43 -47.98 -39.89
N ILE A 187 -21.74 -48.28 -39.92
CA ILE A 187 -22.77 -47.25 -39.85
C ILE A 187 -22.89 -46.69 -38.44
N GLU A 188 -22.77 -47.53 -37.41
CA GLU A 188 -22.74 -47.08 -36.01
C GLU A 188 -21.57 -46.11 -35.76
N ASN A 189 -20.36 -46.46 -36.19
CA ASN A 189 -19.19 -45.60 -36.09
C ASN A 189 -19.33 -44.30 -36.89
N TYR A 190 -19.92 -44.36 -38.09
CA TYR A 190 -20.19 -43.17 -38.89
C TYR A 190 -21.14 -42.20 -38.17
N LEU A 191 -22.25 -42.72 -37.61
CA LEU A 191 -23.23 -41.92 -36.89
C LEU A 191 -22.63 -41.33 -35.62
N ALA A 192 -21.88 -42.11 -34.84
CA ALA A 192 -21.21 -41.63 -33.63
C ALA A 192 -20.20 -40.51 -33.95
N LEU A 193 -19.42 -40.65 -35.04
CA LEU A 193 -18.50 -39.61 -35.48
C LEU A 193 -19.23 -38.36 -35.98
N LYS A 194 -20.34 -38.54 -36.72
CA LYS A 194 -21.19 -37.43 -37.18
C LYS A 194 -21.72 -36.64 -35.99
N ASP A 195 -22.33 -37.32 -35.03
CA ASP A 195 -22.91 -36.70 -33.83
C ASP A 195 -21.83 -35.99 -33.00
N TYR A 196 -20.64 -36.60 -32.86
CA TYR A 196 -19.51 -35.96 -32.19
C TYR A 196 -19.03 -34.69 -32.90
N ILE A 197 -18.88 -34.70 -34.23
CA ILE A 197 -18.39 -33.54 -34.99
C ILE A 197 -19.41 -32.43 -35.07
N GLU A 198 -20.69 -32.76 -35.08
CA GLU A 198 -21.79 -31.80 -35.04
C GLU A 198 -22.07 -31.28 -33.62
N SER A 199 -21.46 -31.89 -32.59
CA SER A 199 -21.62 -31.46 -31.21
C SER A 199 -20.99 -30.10 -30.94
N THR A 200 -21.61 -29.35 -30.04
CA THR A 200 -21.07 -28.07 -29.54
C THR A 200 -19.68 -28.25 -28.93
N GLU A 201 -19.45 -29.36 -28.20
CA GLU A 201 -18.17 -29.68 -27.58
C GLU A 201 -17.03 -29.73 -28.61
N PHE A 202 -17.21 -30.47 -29.72
CA PHE A 202 -16.19 -30.54 -30.77
C PHE A 202 -15.96 -29.19 -31.44
N VAL A 203 -17.03 -28.47 -31.76
CA VAL A 203 -16.95 -27.16 -32.44
C VAL A 203 -16.15 -26.17 -31.58
N GLU A 204 -16.46 -26.07 -30.29
CA GLU A 204 -15.75 -25.21 -29.33
C GLU A 204 -14.30 -25.67 -29.13
N ARG A 205 -14.07 -26.97 -28.96
CA ARG A 205 -12.74 -27.54 -28.78
C ARG A 205 -11.85 -27.30 -29.99
N LYS A 206 -12.38 -27.51 -31.19
CA LYS A 206 -11.68 -27.24 -32.45
C LYS A 206 -11.36 -25.76 -32.60
N ALA A 207 -12.33 -24.87 -32.32
CA ALA A 207 -12.11 -23.43 -32.32
C ALA A 207 -10.99 -23.03 -31.35
N TYR A 208 -10.99 -23.60 -30.13
CA TYR A 208 -9.94 -23.38 -29.14
C TYR A 208 -8.57 -23.88 -29.63
N LEU A 209 -8.46 -25.12 -30.14
CA LEU A 209 -7.20 -25.67 -30.64
C LEU A 209 -6.62 -24.91 -31.84
N LEU A 210 -7.49 -24.29 -32.65
CA LEU A 210 -7.10 -23.41 -33.76
C LEU A 210 -6.80 -21.97 -33.32
N SER A 211 -7.16 -21.57 -32.11
CA SER A 211 -6.89 -20.24 -31.59
C SER A 211 -5.38 -19.98 -31.52
N LYS A 212 -4.97 -18.81 -32.02
CA LYS A 212 -3.59 -18.30 -31.88
C LYS A 212 -3.36 -17.62 -30.53
N ASN A 213 -4.44 -17.22 -29.85
CA ASN A 213 -4.41 -16.38 -28.67
C ASN A 213 -4.85 -17.17 -27.42
N LYS A 214 -4.42 -18.45 -27.30
CA LYS A 214 -4.83 -19.31 -26.19
C LYS A 214 -4.32 -18.81 -24.85
N PHE A 215 -3.10 -18.28 -24.84
CA PHE A 215 -2.49 -17.75 -23.62
C PHE A 215 -3.25 -16.53 -23.13
N GLU A 216 -3.67 -15.65 -24.04
CA GLU A 216 -4.44 -14.45 -23.75
C GLU A 216 -5.81 -14.73 -23.12
N GLN A 217 -6.30 -15.97 -23.22
CA GLN A 217 -7.55 -16.43 -22.62
C GLN A 217 -7.35 -17.01 -21.21
N THR A 218 -6.11 -17.09 -20.71
CA THR A 218 -5.83 -17.71 -19.42
C THR A 218 -5.72 -16.71 -18.28
N GLU A 219 -5.87 -17.24 -17.07
CA GLU A 219 -5.72 -16.50 -15.83
C GLU A 219 -4.28 -15.99 -15.65
N GLU A 220 -3.27 -16.72 -16.13
CA GLU A 220 -1.87 -16.31 -16.09
C GLU A 220 -1.63 -15.04 -16.92
N TYR A 221 -2.22 -14.94 -18.11
CA TYR A 221 -2.14 -13.73 -18.91
C TYR A 221 -2.85 -12.56 -18.23
N ARG A 222 -4.03 -12.79 -17.64
CA ARG A 222 -4.76 -11.77 -16.87
C ARG A 222 -3.90 -11.20 -15.74
N LYS A 223 -3.26 -12.08 -14.95
CA LYS A 223 -2.32 -11.68 -13.88
C LYS A 223 -1.13 -10.88 -14.40
N GLN A 224 -0.57 -11.24 -15.56
CA GLN A 224 0.52 -10.47 -16.17
C GLN A 224 0.08 -9.06 -16.61
N GLN A 225 -1.12 -8.93 -17.19
CA GLN A 225 -1.64 -7.60 -17.56
C GLN A 225 -1.90 -6.75 -16.32
N GLU A 226 -2.52 -7.34 -15.30
CA GLU A 226 -2.78 -6.67 -14.02
C GLU A 226 -1.48 -6.19 -13.36
N TYR A 227 -0.43 -7.03 -13.35
CA TYR A 227 0.90 -6.60 -12.90
C TYR A 227 1.44 -5.42 -13.71
N ASN A 228 1.34 -5.46 -15.03
CA ASN A 228 1.85 -4.42 -15.92
C ASN A 228 1.10 -3.08 -15.77
N GLU A 229 -0.19 -3.14 -15.42
CA GLU A 229 -1.01 -1.97 -15.10
C GLU A 229 -0.64 -1.41 -13.72
N LEU A 230 -0.66 -2.24 -12.67
CA LEU A 230 -0.33 -1.83 -11.31
C LEU A 230 1.10 -1.30 -11.20
N LYS A 231 2.06 -1.86 -11.94
CA LYS A 231 3.44 -1.36 -12.00
C LYS A 231 3.53 0.11 -12.43
N LYS A 232 2.53 0.62 -13.14
CA LYS A 232 2.44 2.02 -13.60
C LYS A 232 1.54 2.88 -12.72
N SER A 233 0.90 2.30 -11.70
CA SER A 233 0.08 3.04 -10.73
C SER A 233 0.90 4.12 -10.06
N GLU A 234 0.33 5.32 -9.96
CA GLU A 234 0.97 6.45 -9.28
C GLU A 234 1.40 6.09 -7.86
N LYS A 235 0.59 5.31 -7.13
CA LYS A 235 0.88 4.89 -5.75
C LYS A 235 2.07 3.95 -5.66
N ILE A 236 2.14 2.93 -6.51
CA ILE A 236 3.24 1.97 -6.53
C ILE A 236 4.54 2.66 -6.97
N VAL A 237 4.48 3.50 -8.00
CA VAL A 237 5.64 4.27 -8.48
C VAL A 237 6.13 5.22 -7.39
N TRP A 238 5.21 5.94 -6.73
CA TRP A 238 5.53 6.83 -5.61
C TRP A 238 6.18 6.06 -4.44
N PHE A 239 5.61 4.93 -4.02
CA PHE A 239 6.15 4.13 -2.92
C PHE A 239 7.59 3.69 -3.19
N TYR A 240 7.86 3.07 -4.33
CA TYR A 240 9.21 2.63 -4.69
C TYR A 240 10.17 3.79 -4.95
N SER A 241 9.67 4.97 -5.35
CA SER A 241 10.51 6.17 -5.48
C SER A 241 11.07 6.65 -4.13
N LEU A 242 10.44 6.27 -3.01
CA LEU A 242 10.80 6.70 -1.67
C LEU A 242 11.66 5.69 -0.89
N GLU A 243 11.63 4.40 -1.26
CA GLU A 243 12.24 3.28 -0.52
C GLU A 243 13.72 3.49 -0.17
N ASN A 244 14.50 4.08 -1.08
CA ASN A 244 15.95 4.28 -0.91
C ASN A 244 16.32 5.76 -0.71
N THR A 245 15.36 6.60 -0.31
CA THR A 245 15.59 8.02 -0.11
C THR A 245 15.91 8.35 1.35
N LYS A 246 16.72 9.39 1.55
CA LYS A 246 16.98 9.98 2.87
C LYS A 246 15.90 10.95 3.34
N LYS A 247 14.77 11.01 2.63
CA LYS A 247 13.72 12.02 2.81
C LYS A 247 13.14 11.98 4.23
N PHE A 248 13.02 10.78 4.79
CA PHE A 248 12.45 10.55 6.11
C PHE A 248 13.50 10.31 7.21
N ASP A 249 14.80 10.47 6.93
CA ASP A 249 15.87 10.15 7.90
C ASP A 249 15.73 10.95 9.19
N GLU A 250 15.43 12.26 9.11
CA GLU A 250 15.22 13.06 10.32
C GLU A 250 13.97 12.60 11.09
N ILE A 251 12.88 12.20 10.43
CA ILE A 251 11.70 11.67 11.13
C ILE A 251 12.04 10.35 11.83
N LYS A 252 12.75 9.45 11.14
CA LYS A 252 13.17 8.15 11.68
C LYS A 252 14.13 8.31 12.86
N ARG A 253 15.01 9.33 12.80
CA ARG A 253 16.04 9.62 13.80
C ARG A 253 15.47 10.11 15.14
N TRP A 254 14.35 10.82 15.14
CA TRP A 254 13.83 11.50 16.34
C TRP A 254 12.59 10.81 16.92
N GLU A 255 12.54 10.70 18.24
CA GLU A 255 11.38 10.28 19.02
C GLU A 255 10.90 11.46 19.87
N LEU A 256 9.61 11.82 19.77
CA LEU A 256 9.03 12.84 20.64
C LEU A 256 8.85 12.25 22.04
N VAL A 257 9.49 12.83 23.04
CA VAL A 257 9.52 12.29 24.41
C VAL A 257 8.91 13.24 25.44
N PHE A 258 8.76 14.52 25.08
CA PHE A 258 7.98 15.48 25.83
C PHE A 258 7.38 16.50 24.87
N SER A 259 6.12 16.87 25.09
CA SER A 259 5.51 18.01 24.40
C SER A 259 4.39 18.61 25.22
N ASP A 260 4.28 19.94 25.17
CA ASP A 260 3.11 20.66 25.62
C ASP A 260 2.76 21.72 24.56
N ASP A 261 1.53 21.66 24.06
CA ASP A 261 0.95 22.61 23.10
C ASP A 261 0.03 23.63 23.78
N PHE A 262 -0.03 23.61 25.11
CA PHE A 262 -0.85 24.47 25.95
C PHE A 262 -2.32 24.52 25.51
N SER A 263 -2.84 23.45 24.90
CA SER A 263 -4.24 23.36 24.45
C SER A 263 -5.25 23.35 25.61
N LYS A 264 -4.79 23.05 26.83
CA LYS A 264 -5.60 23.09 28.05
C LYS A 264 -5.64 24.51 28.62
N LYS A 265 -6.77 24.88 29.23
CA LYS A 265 -6.96 26.22 29.85
C LYS A 265 -6.05 26.50 31.05
N GLU A 266 -5.52 25.46 31.68
CA GLU A 266 -4.68 25.55 32.87
C GLU A 266 -3.39 24.77 32.65
N ILE A 267 -2.33 25.20 33.32
CA ILE A 267 -1.02 24.57 33.21
C ILE A 267 -1.08 23.12 33.72
N ASN A 268 -0.47 22.19 32.98
CA ASN A 268 -0.42 20.80 33.39
C ASN A 268 0.56 20.60 34.55
N ARG A 269 0.03 20.52 35.78
CA ARG A 269 0.82 20.31 37.01
C ARG A 269 1.60 19.00 37.09
N LYS A 270 1.26 18.04 36.22
CA LYS A 270 2.06 16.81 36.10
C LYS A 270 3.38 17.04 35.37
N ASP A 271 3.42 18.06 34.52
CA ASP A 271 4.58 18.37 33.67
C ASP A 271 5.33 19.60 34.19
N TRP A 272 4.61 20.56 34.78
CA TRP A 272 5.14 21.87 35.13
C TRP A 272 4.84 22.28 36.58
N ILE A 273 5.87 22.77 37.26
CA ILE A 273 5.75 23.60 38.46
C ILE A 273 5.91 25.08 38.06
N THR A 274 5.25 25.99 38.78
CA THR A 274 5.27 27.44 38.50
C THR A 274 6.27 28.22 39.37
N ARG A 275 7.29 27.51 39.83
CA ARG A 275 8.35 27.98 40.73
C ARG A 275 9.65 27.23 40.47
N TYR A 276 10.77 27.70 41.02
CA TYR A 276 12.03 26.96 40.94
C TYR A 276 11.91 25.59 41.61
N PHE A 277 12.54 24.57 41.02
CA PHE A 277 12.57 23.21 41.57
C PHE A 277 13.00 23.16 43.03
N TRP A 278 14.06 23.88 43.40
CA TRP A 278 14.55 23.90 44.79
C TRP A 278 13.61 24.63 45.75
N GLY A 279 12.80 25.57 45.25
CA GLY A 279 11.79 26.24 46.07
C GLY A 279 10.65 25.28 46.40
N ASP A 280 10.22 24.53 45.38
CA ASP A 280 9.26 23.45 45.54
C ASP A 280 9.77 22.36 46.50
N ALA A 281 10.98 21.86 46.27
CA ALA A 281 11.54 20.73 47.00
C ALA A 281 11.94 21.07 48.46
N LEU A 282 12.43 22.28 48.74
CA LEU A 282 12.97 22.62 50.06
C LEU A 282 11.97 23.32 50.97
N ILE A 283 11.13 24.19 50.41
CA ILE A 283 10.25 25.07 51.21
C ILE A 283 8.81 25.07 50.72
N ASN A 284 8.48 24.29 49.68
CA ASN A 284 7.17 24.26 49.03
C ASN A 284 6.62 25.67 48.74
N GLN A 285 7.49 26.58 48.32
CA GLN A 285 7.17 27.97 48.03
C GLN A 285 8.06 28.49 46.90
N SER A 286 7.54 29.46 46.14
CA SER A 286 8.36 30.25 45.24
C SER A 286 9.48 31.03 45.96
N TYR A 287 10.54 31.34 45.22
CA TYR A 287 11.56 32.30 45.63
C TYR A 287 12.17 32.98 44.39
N SER A 288 12.73 34.16 44.57
CA SER A 288 13.57 34.84 43.57
C SER A 288 15.03 34.90 44.06
N LEU A 289 15.99 35.18 43.18
CA LEU A 289 17.35 35.42 43.66
C LEU A 289 17.43 36.79 44.34
N ALA A 290 18.30 36.95 45.34
CA ALA A 290 18.45 38.22 46.05
C ALA A 290 18.74 39.42 45.13
N ALA A 291 19.39 39.19 43.98
CA ALA A 291 19.67 40.21 42.97
C ALA A 291 18.50 40.53 42.03
N ASP A 292 17.47 39.68 41.98
CA ASP A 292 16.30 39.88 41.11
C ASP A 292 15.41 40.99 41.67
N LYS A 293 14.81 41.79 40.78
CA LYS A 293 13.89 42.87 41.17
C LYS A 293 12.43 42.42 41.21
N HIS A 294 12.13 41.21 40.70
CA HIS A 294 10.79 40.65 40.61
C HIS A 294 10.56 39.48 41.56
N TRP A 295 9.31 39.29 41.96
CA TRP A 295 8.81 38.11 42.62
C TRP A 295 8.18 37.15 41.61
N TYR A 296 8.53 35.86 41.67
CA TYR A 296 7.81 34.83 40.92
C TYR A 296 6.50 34.47 41.62
N ASN A 297 5.40 35.11 41.18
CA ASN A 297 4.09 35.01 41.83
C ASN A 297 3.26 33.81 41.34
N GLU A 298 3.96 32.73 40.97
CA GLU A 298 3.38 31.47 40.52
C GLU A 298 2.33 31.72 39.43
N ASP A 299 1.09 31.29 39.67
CA ASP A 299 0.02 31.25 38.68
C ASP A 299 -0.52 32.64 38.34
N LYS A 300 -0.32 33.63 39.21
CA LYS A 300 -0.88 34.98 39.01
C LYS A 300 -0.29 35.69 37.80
N ASN A 301 0.93 35.32 37.39
CA ASN A 301 1.61 35.89 36.23
C ASN A 301 1.60 34.93 35.03
N ILE A 302 0.83 33.85 35.07
CA ILE A 302 0.81 32.79 34.07
C ILE A 302 -0.62 32.58 33.60
N GLU A 303 -0.86 32.78 32.31
CA GLU A 303 -2.16 32.61 31.68
C GLU A 303 -2.01 31.69 30.46
N ILE A 304 -2.99 30.82 30.21
CA ILE A 304 -3.10 30.11 28.94
C ILE A 304 -4.36 30.59 28.21
N SER A 305 -4.17 31.11 27.01
CA SER A 305 -5.26 31.61 26.16
C SER A 305 -4.97 31.28 24.70
N ASN A 306 -5.95 30.76 23.96
CA ASN A 306 -5.81 30.38 22.55
C ASN A 306 -4.64 29.42 22.27
N SER A 307 -4.44 28.43 23.14
CA SER A 307 -3.31 27.49 23.08
C SER A 307 -1.93 28.14 23.16
N VAL A 308 -1.84 29.31 23.80
CA VAL A 308 -0.57 30.01 24.05
C VAL A 308 -0.43 30.25 25.54
N LEU A 309 0.67 29.76 26.11
CA LEU A 309 1.11 30.13 27.44
C LEU A 309 1.71 31.53 27.40
N LYS A 310 1.26 32.40 28.31
CA LYS A 310 1.72 33.78 28.45
C LYS A 310 2.21 34.01 29.87
N ILE A 311 3.47 34.41 29.98
CA ILE A 311 4.07 34.90 31.22
C ILE A 311 4.08 36.42 31.18
N THR A 312 3.49 37.05 32.18
CA THR A 312 3.37 38.51 32.28
C THR A 312 4.30 39.05 33.37
N THR A 313 5.23 39.91 32.99
CA THR A 313 6.08 40.68 33.91
C THR A 313 5.52 42.08 34.06
N GLN A 314 5.20 42.50 35.28
CA GLN A 314 4.52 43.76 35.55
C GLN A 314 5.02 44.42 36.83
N LYS A 315 4.71 45.71 36.98
CA LYS A 315 4.97 46.46 38.21
C LYS A 315 3.89 46.17 39.23
N GLU A 316 4.29 45.60 40.35
CA GLU A 316 3.40 45.20 41.43
C GLU A 316 4.28 44.99 42.67
N GLN A 317 4.03 45.78 43.71
CA GLN A 317 4.75 45.62 44.97
C GLN A 317 4.22 44.41 45.74
N VAL A 318 5.12 43.50 46.06
CA VAL A 318 4.79 42.27 46.80
C VAL A 318 5.95 41.86 47.70
N GLU A 319 5.65 41.34 48.88
CA GLU A 319 6.63 40.69 49.74
C GLU A 319 6.73 39.20 49.38
N GLY A 320 7.96 38.68 49.31
CA GLY A 320 8.21 37.27 49.04
C GLY A 320 9.57 36.82 49.55
N MET A 321 9.96 35.58 49.24
CA MET A 321 11.25 35.03 49.63
C MET A 321 12.34 35.27 48.57
N ALA A 322 13.49 35.73 49.01
CA ALA A 322 14.70 35.81 48.22
C ALA A 322 15.72 34.77 48.68
N TRP A 323 16.38 34.09 47.75
CA TRP A 323 17.57 33.28 48.06
C TRP A 323 18.82 34.16 48.01
N ASP A 324 19.44 34.34 49.17
CA ASP A 324 20.74 34.98 49.36
C ASP A 324 21.83 33.93 49.59
N LEU A 325 22.99 34.12 48.97
CA LEU A 325 24.09 33.15 49.04
C LEU A 325 24.64 32.97 50.47
N LYS A 326 24.54 34.00 51.32
CA LYS A 326 25.08 33.99 52.68
C LYS A 326 24.03 33.62 53.72
N TYR A 327 22.79 34.08 53.53
CA TYR A 327 21.73 33.96 54.54
C TYR A 327 20.67 32.92 54.20
N GLY A 328 20.71 32.31 53.01
CA GLY A 328 19.67 31.40 52.53
C GLY A 328 18.39 32.16 52.18
N PHE A 329 17.24 31.60 52.54
CA PHE A 329 15.94 32.23 52.28
C PHE A 329 15.67 33.39 53.24
N ILE A 330 15.47 34.60 52.71
CA ILE A 330 15.14 35.81 53.46
C ILE A 330 13.90 36.50 52.89
N PRO A 331 13.03 37.12 53.71
CA PRO A 331 11.95 37.95 53.19
C PRO A 331 12.52 39.18 52.47
N LYS A 332 11.88 39.57 51.37
CA LYS A 332 12.25 40.72 50.54
C LYS A 332 11.02 41.36 49.94
N GLN A 333 10.98 42.69 49.96
CA GLN A 333 10.04 43.47 49.16
C GLN A 333 10.53 43.52 47.70
N PHE A 334 9.66 43.14 46.77
CA PHE A 334 9.88 43.25 45.33
C PHE A 334 8.98 44.35 44.76
N ASP A 335 9.46 45.04 43.72
CA ASP A 335 8.71 46.10 43.02
C ASP A 335 7.96 45.58 41.78
N PHE A 336 8.24 44.34 41.39
CA PHE A 336 7.70 43.71 40.19
C PHE A 336 7.25 42.28 40.48
N THR A 337 6.29 41.79 39.69
CA THR A 337 5.91 40.38 39.65
C THR A 337 6.18 39.79 38.27
N SER A 338 6.47 38.50 38.22
CA SER A 338 6.70 37.75 36.98
C SER A 338 6.35 36.27 37.16
N GLY A 339 6.50 35.49 36.10
CA GLY A 339 6.23 34.06 36.09
C GLY A 339 7.42 33.23 35.62
N LEU A 340 7.44 31.99 36.09
CA LEU A 340 8.37 30.94 35.68
C LEU A 340 7.61 29.62 35.65
N ILE A 341 7.93 28.77 34.68
CA ILE A 341 7.53 27.37 34.66
C ILE A 341 8.76 26.48 34.55
N SER A 342 8.74 25.33 35.21
CA SER A 342 9.84 24.37 35.19
C SER A 342 9.35 22.94 35.17
N THR A 343 10.08 22.09 34.46
CA THR A 343 9.87 20.63 34.45
C THR A 343 10.68 19.91 35.53
N GLY A 344 11.36 20.63 36.44
CA GLY A 344 12.36 20.06 37.35
C GLY A 344 11.91 18.88 38.20
N GLN A 345 10.61 18.77 38.49
CA GLN A 345 10.00 17.65 39.20
C GLN A 345 9.56 16.49 38.27
N ALA A 346 9.17 16.81 37.03
CA ALA A 346 8.44 15.91 36.15
C ALA A 346 9.29 15.32 35.02
N PHE A 347 10.17 16.13 34.41
CA PHE A 347 10.89 15.75 33.22
C PHE A 347 12.32 16.30 33.22
N ARG A 348 13.28 15.40 33.04
CA ARG A 348 14.71 15.69 32.90
C ARG A 348 15.26 14.81 31.79
N GLN A 349 16.06 15.39 30.92
CA GLN A 349 16.65 14.64 29.82
C GLN A 349 18.12 15.03 29.61
N LYS A 350 18.92 14.02 29.30
CA LYS A 350 20.29 14.18 28.81
C LYS A 350 20.28 13.98 27.30
N TYR A 351 20.87 14.91 26.55
CA TYR A 351 20.91 14.92 25.09
C TYR A 351 19.55 15.06 24.40
N GLY A 352 19.57 15.21 23.09
CA GLY A 352 18.37 15.33 22.26
C GLY A 352 18.16 16.74 21.71
N ARG A 353 16.96 17.01 21.21
CA ARG A 353 16.56 18.33 20.70
C ARG A 353 15.53 18.96 21.63
N PHE A 354 15.84 20.15 22.13
CA PHE A 354 14.93 20.94 22.98
C PHE A 354 14.51 22.17 22.20
N GLU A 355 13.21 22.41 22.08
CA GLU A 355 12.70 23.49 21.25
C GLU A 355 11.39 24.07 21.78
N ALA A 356 11.22 25.37 21.58
CA ALA A 356 10.00 26.08 21.91
C ALA A 356 9.72 27.15 20.85
N LYS A 357 8.43 27.36 20.54
CA LYS A 357 7.98 28.43 19.64
C LYS A 357 7.57 29.63 20.48
N ILE A 358 8.36 30.70 20.38
CA ILE A 358 8.35 31.82 21.31
C ILE A 358 8.14 33.16 20.59
N LYS A 359 7.35 34.03 21.21
CA LYS A 359 7.18 35.46 20.90
C LYS A 359 7.29 36.25 22.20
N PHE A 360 7.76 37.49 22.17
CA PHE A 360 7.83 38.31 23.39
C PHE A 360 7.81 39.81 23.11
N THR A 361 7.29 40.59 24.05
CA THR A 361 7.47 42.05 24.04
C THR A 361 8.80 42.42 24.68
N ALA A 362 9.54 43.33 24.05
CA ALA A 362 10.83 43.77 24.54
C ALA A 362 10.69 45.03 25.38
N ALA A 363 11.06 44.95 26.65
CA ALA A 363 11.19 46.10 27.53
C ALA A 363 12.62 46.20 28.10
N PRO A 364 13.26 47.38 28.07
CA PRO A 364 14.48 47.65 28.84
C PRO A 364 14.36 47.19 30.28
N GLY A 365 15.39 46.52 30.78
CA GLY A 365 15.41 45.94 32.14
C GLY A 365 14.73 44.59 32.30
N VAL A 366 13.81 44.21 31.40
CA VAL A 366 13.17 42.88 31.39
C VAL A 366 14.02 41.88 30.61
N TYR A 367 14.05 40.63 31.07
CA TYR A 367 14.58 39.49 30.33
C TYR A 367 13.50 38.45 30.10
N HIS A 368 13.67 37.70 29.01
CA HIS A 368 12.91 36.49 28.72
C HIS A 368 13.90 35.35 28.45
N ALA A 369 13.62 34.16 28.96
CA ALA A 369 14.54 33.04 28.83
C ALA A 369 13.84 31.68 28.69
N PHE A 370 14.46 30.82 27.88
CA PHE A 370 14.22 29.38 27.82
C PHE A 370 15.57 28.68 27.98
N TRP A 371 15.70 27.89 29.03
CA TRP A 371 16.99 27.38 29.47
C TRP A 371 16.87 25.99 30.10
N LEU A 372 18.02 25.32 30.18
CA LEU A 372 18.21 24.03 30.81
C LEU A 372 19.15 24.19 31.99
N VAL A 373 18.87 23.46 33.07
CA VAL A 373 19.75 23.36 34.23
C VAL A 373 19.70 21.95 34.82
N GLY A 374 20.83 21.51 35.38
CA GLY A 374 20.95 20.22 36.05
C GLY A 374 20.47 20.28 37.50
N GLU A 375 20.99 19.37 38.32
CA GLU A 375 20.67 19.31 39.74
C GLU A 375 21.16 20.56 40.49
N THR A 376 22.35 21.03 40.14
CA THR A 376 22.91 22.26 40.70
C THR A 376 22.78 23.43 39.71
N MET A 377 23.11 24.65 40.15
CA MET A 377 23.03 25.87 39.32
C MET A 377 23.90 25.81 38.05
N LEU A 378 24.88 24.89 38.00
CA LEU A 378 25.73 24.64 36.84
C LEU A 378 25.83 23.13 36.59
N PRO A 379 25.94 22.68 35.34
CA PRO A 379 25.89 23.46 34.10
C PRO A 379 24.53 24.13 33.85
N HIS A 380 24.57 25.26 33.15
CA HIS A 380 23.38 26.01 32.75
C HIS A 380 23.49 26.31 31.25
N ILE A 381 22.47 25.93 30.49
CA ILE A 381 22.37 26.25 29.06
C ILE A 381 21.19 27.19 28.84
N ASN A 382 21.45 28.41 28.36
CA ASN A 382 20.37 29.21 27.77
C ASN A 382 20.22 28.80 26.31
N ILE A 383 19.12 28.12 25.98
CA ILE A 383 18.69 27.92 24.58
C ILE A 383 18.38 29.30 24.00
N PHE A 384 17.74 30.13 24.81
CA PHE A 384 17.38 31.49 24.51
C PHE A 384 17.46 32.35 25.78
N ARG A 385 18.11 33.51 25.66
CA ARG A 385 17.97 34.61 26.60
C ARG A 385 17.94 35.93 25.86
N GLN A 386 16.84 36.67 25.97
CA GLN A 386 16.78 38.08 25.59
C GLN A 386 17.17 38.93 26.80
N MET A 387 17.90 40.01 26.56
CA MET A 387 18.26 40.99 27.59
C MET A 387 17.79 42.36 27.13
N GLY A 388 17.01 43.03 27.98
CA GLY A 388 16.21 44.24 27.68
C GLY A 388 16.88 45.42 26.97
N LYS A 389 18.22 45.47 26.80
CA LYS A 389 18.86 46.61 26.12
C LYS A 389 18.61 46.64 24.60
N ASN A 390 18.43 45.47 23.96
CA ASN A 390 18.24 45.36 22.51
C ASN A 390 17.07 44.39 22.20
N GLY A 391 15.87 44.96 21.97
CA GLY A 391 14.62 44.21 21.83
C GLY A 391 14.50 43.26 20.64
N SER A 392 15.47 43.26 19.72
CA SER A 392 15.50 42.37 18.56
C SER A 392 16.59 41.29 18.63
N SER A 393 17.28 41.16 19.78
CA SER A 393 18.43 40.26 19.93
C SER A 393 18.23 39.20 20.99
N VAL A 394 18.75 38.02 20.67
CA VAL A 394 18.66 36.82 21.49
C VAL A 394 20.04 36.21 21.67
N GLN A 395 20.30 35.63 22.84
CA GLN A 395 21.58 35.04 23.20
C GLN A 395 21.46 33.56 23.54
N GLY A 396 22.25 32.73 22.87
CA GLY A 396 22.53 31.36 23.29
C GLY A 396 23.77 31.35 24.17
N SER A 397 23.73 30.62 25.28
CA SER A 397 24.89 30.50 26.16
C SER A 397 24.99 29.16 26.89
N LEU A 398 26.22 28.79 27.23
CA LEU A 398 26.56 27.68 28.10
C LEU A 398 27.42 28.23 29.24
N PHE A 399 27.09 27.87 30.47
CA PHE A 399 27.87 28.17 31.67
C PHE A 399 28.26 26.88 32.40
N TRP A 400 29.49 26.85 32.93
CA TRP A 400 30.04 25.71 33.65
C TRP A 400 30.94 26.17 34.80
N GLN A 401 31.19 25.24 35.72
CA GLN A 401 32.04 25.47 36.88
C GLN A 401 33.49 25.74 36.46
N ASN A 402 34.13 26.76 37.05
CA ASN A 402 35.50 27.15 36.73
C ASN A 402 36.47 26.69 37.83
N GLY A 403 36.68 25.37 37.93
CA GLY A 403 37.45 24.78 39.03
C GLY A 403 36.85 25.15 40.38
N SER A 404 37.67 25.59 41.34
CA SER A 404 37.21 26.06 42.65
C SER A 404 36.74 27.53 42.68
N SER A 405 36.74 28.23 41.54
CA SER A 405 36.33 29.63 41.49
C SER A 405 34.81 29.77 41.75
N PRO A 406 34.37 30.75 42.57
CA PRO A 406 32.94 31.00 42.77
C PRO A 406 32.26 31.62 41.54
N LYS A 407 33.02 32.09 40.54
CA LYS A 407 32.48 32.70 39.32
C LYS A 407 32.40 31.67 38.19
N PRO A 408 31.22 31.46 37.58
CA PRO A 408 31.08 30.55 36.45
C PRO A 408 31.85 31.07 35.23
N LYS A 409 32.38 30.13 34.43
CA LYS A 409 32.85 30.42 33.08
C LYS A 409 31.69 30.21 32.10
N GLY A 410 31.70 30.92 30.98
CA GLY A 410 30.65 30.72 29.97
C GLY A 410 31.04 31.10 28.55
N SER A 411 30.32 30.51 27.60
CA SER A 411 30.40 30.72 26.16
C SER A 411 29.08 31.35 25.70
N LYS A 412 29.12 32.57 25.15
CA LYS A 412 27.90 33.36 24.85
C LYS A 412 27.90 33.81 23.40
N THR A 413 26.73 33.87 22.78
CA THR A 413 26.61 34.34 21.39
C THR A 413 25.25 34.97 21.16
N SER A 414 25.25 36.28 20.87
CA SER A 414 24.03 37.00 20.51
C SER A 414 23.84 37.11 19.00
N VAL A 415 22.59 37.04 18.55
CA VAL A 415 22.14 37.32 17.18
C VAL A 415 20.95 38.27 17.25
N GLY A 416 20.82 39.20 16.31
CA GLY A 416 19.79 40.24 16.33
C GLY A 416 19.06 40.46 15.02
N GLY A 417 18.05 41.32 15.08
CA GLY A 417 17.23 41.74 13.95
C GLY A 417 16.01 40.83 13.68
N PHE A 418 15.57 40.04 14.65
CA PHE A 418 14.33 39.29 14.55
C PHE A 418 13.20 40.07 15.22
N ASP A 419 12.02 40.06 14.61
CA ASP A 419 10.85 40.77 15.13
C ASP A 419 10.04 39.88 16.09
N PHE A 420 10.65 39.54 17.23
CA PHE A 420 9.99 38.75 18.27
C PHE A 420 8.78 39.46 18.90
N GLN A 421 8.57 40.75 18.65
CA GLN A 421 7.42 41.49 19.15
C GLN A 421 6.15 41.13 18.39
N ASN A 422 6.26 40.85 17.09
CA ASN A 422 5.13 40.58 16.23
C ASN A 422 5.08 39.12 15.72
N GLU A 423 6.22 38.44 15.63
CA GLU A 423 6.33 37.10 15.04
C GLU A 423 6.82 36.05 16.04
N PHE A 424 6.32 34.82 15.90
CA PHE A 424 6.85 33.66 16.62
C PHE A 424 8.10 33.11 15.92
N PHE A 425 9.07 32.66 16.72
CA PHE A 425 10.23 31.92 16.24
C PHE A 425 10.43 30.64 17.03
N ILE A 426 10.86 29.59 16.33
CA ILE A 426 11.25 28.31 16.93
C ILE A 426 12.71 28.42 17.37
N LEU A 427 12.92 28.44 18.68
CA LEU A 427 14.23 28.48 19.31
C LEU A 427 14.59 27.07 19.77
N SER A 428 15.70 26.53 19.26
CA SER A 428 16.07 25.14 19.50
C SER A 428 17.54 24.94 19.84
N LEU A 429 17.79 23.85 20.54
CA LEU A 429 19.10 23.33 20.89
C LEU A 429 19.16 21.84 20.53
N ASP A 430 20.05 21.49 19.60
CA ASP A 430 20.48 20.10 19.42
C ASP A 430 21.65 19.85 20.36
N TRP A 431 21.50 18.87 21.25
CA TRP A 431 22.49 18.50 22.24
C TRP A 431 22.90 17.04 22.07
N THR A 432 24.14 16.82 21.69
CA THR A 432 24.76 15.49 21.60
C THR A 432 25.95 15.41 22.57
N PRO A 433 26.51 14.21 22.80
CA PRO A 433 27.74 14.05 23.60
C PRO A 433 28.93 14.87 23.09
N HIS A 434 28.91 15.29 21.82
CA HIS A 434 30.05 15.93 21.15
C HIS A 434 29.80 17.39 20.78
N LYS A 435 28.54 17.84 20.77
CA LYS A 435 28.21 19.20 20.32
C LYS A 435 26.86 19.69 20.87
N LEU A 436 26.83 20.99 21.16
CA LEU A 436 25.60 21.78 21.30
C LEU A 436 25.45 22.68 20.07
N THR A 437 24.28 22.71 19.45
CA THR A 437 23.97 23.57 18.30
C THR A 437 22.68 24.35 18.55
N TRP A 438 22.79 25.67 18.69
CA TRP A 438 21.64 26.55 18.85
C TRP A 438 21.14 27.04 17.50
N LYS A 439 19.81 27.06 17.33
CA LYS A 439 19.17 27.43 16.08
C LYS A 439 17.98 28.37 16.31
N ILE A 440 17.66 29.15 15.28
CA ILE A 440 16.41 29.92 15.16
C ILE A 440 15.76 29.46 13.86
N ASN A 441 14.51 29.01 13.90
CA ASN A 441 13.78 28.50 12.74
C ASN A 441 14.63 27.46 11.96
N GLY A 442 15.21 26.50 12.70
CA GLY A 442 16.05 25.44 12.15
C GLY A 442 17.44 25.88 11.62
N LYS A 443 17.78 27.18 11.62
CA LYS A 443 19.07 27.68 11.14
C LYS A 443 20.08 27.86 12.28
N PRO A 444 21.25 27.20 12.25
CA PRO A 444 22.23 27.30 13.33
C PRO A 444 22.93 28.66 13.37
N TYR A 445 23.12 29.19 14.58
CA TYR A 445 23.84 30.46 14.80
C TYR A 445 24.99 30.35 15.82
N LYS A 446 24.97 29.32 16.67
CA LYS A 446 26.00 29.02 17.66
C LYS A 446 26.24 27.52 17.71
N GLU A 447 27.50 27.14 17.86
CA GLU A 447 27.92 25.78 18.19
C GLU A 447 28.93 25.83 19.35
N GLU A 448 28.94 24.80 20.17
CA GLU A 448 29.91 24.59 21.25
C GLU A 448 30.26 23.10 21.33
N SER A 449 31.54 22.79 21.52
CA SER A 449 32.05 21.41 21.63
C SER A 449 32.92 21.21 22.87
N LYS A 450 33.05 22.22 23.73
CA LYS A 450 33.85 22.18 24.96
C LYS A 450 32.98 22.33 26.19
N ASN A 451 33.35 21.64 27.27
CA ASN A 451 32.66 21.68 28.57
C ASN A 451 31.17 21.34 28.47
N LEU A 452 30.84 20.38 27.61
CA LEU A 452 29.47 19.98 27.36
C LEU A 452 28.89 19.29 28.60
N PRO A 453 27.64 19.61 28.99
CA PRO A 453 26.95 18.87 30.03
C PRO A 453 26.79 17.40 29.65
N ASN A 454 26.88 16.52 30.65
CA ASN A 454 26.72 15.06 30.50
C ASN A 454 25.82 14.48 31.61
N GLU A 455 24.87 15.28 32.10
CA GLU A 455 23.88 14.89 33.11
C GLU A 455 22.47 15.24 32.63
N PRO A 456 21.40 14.60 33.13
CA PRO A 456 20.03 15.01 32.82
C PRO A 456 19.74 16.43 33.31
N MET A 457 19.14 17.24 32.45
CA MET A 457 18.76 18.63 32.76
C MET A 457 17.26 18.81 32.55
N TYR A 458 16.65 19.71 33.32
CA TYR A 458 15.25 20.09 33.15
C TYR A 458 15.11 21.44 32.47
N MET A 459 13.95 21.67 31.88
CA MET A 459 13.58 22.93 31.22
C MET A 459 13.06 23.95 32.22
N VAL A 460 13.39 25.21 31.95
CA VAL A 460 12.81 26.38 32.61
C VAL A 460 12.49 27.44 31.57
N ILE A 461 11.28 27.98 31.66
CA ILE A 461 10.84 29.14 30.88
C ILE A 461 10.45 30.23 31.87
N SER A 462 10.99 31.42 31.70
CA SER A 462 10.85 32.48 32.70
C SER A 462 10.99 33.87 32.09
N SER A 463 10.29 34.83 32.67
CA SER A 463 10.54 36.26 32.49
C SER A 463 11.03 36.87 33.80
N GLY A 464 11.50 38.12 33.79
CA GLY A 464 11.93 38.80 35.01
C GLY A 464 12.63 40.13 34.78
N VAL A 465 12.99 40.82 35.85
CA VAL A 465 13.57 42.18 35.83
C VAL A 465 14.98 42.16 36.44
N ILE A 466 15.97 42.58 35.65
CA ILE A 466 17.41 42.57 36.02
C ILE A 466 18.07 43.94 36.02
N ALA A 467 17.39 44.98 35.52
CA ALA A 467 17.86 46.35 35.53
C ALA A 467 16.66 47.31 35.60
N GLU A 468 16.92 48.63 35.58
CA GLU A 468 15.84 49.62 35.49
C GLU A 468 14.98 49.41 34.25
N THR A 469 13.68 49.59 34.44
CA THR A 469 12.63 49.46 33.41
C THR A 469 11.68 50.64 33.53
N GLU A 470 11.07 51.05 32.42
CA GLU A 470 10.12 52.17 32.40
C GLU A 470 8.69 51.63 32.56
N ASP A 471 7.90 52.22 33.47
CA ASP A 471 6.55 51.76 33.80
C ASP A 471 5.61 51.68 32.58
N ASN A 472 5.76 52.60 31.62
CA ASN A 472 4.97 52.65 30.38
C ASN A 472 5.29 51.54 29.38
N LEU A 473 6.36 50.77 29.60
CA LEU A 473 6.76 49.61 28.79
C LEU A 473 6.34 48.28 29.44
N LEU A 474 5.67 48.34 30.59
CA LEU A 474 5.07 47.19 31.28
C LEU A 474 3.53 47.21 31.08
N PRO A 475 2.87 46.04 31.09
CA PRO A 475 3.45 44.70 31.24
C PRO A 475 4.26 44.23 30.03
N ALA A 476 5.34 43.50 30.30
CA ALA A 476 6.11 42.79 29.28
C ALA A 476 5.71 41.30 29.28
N THR A 477 5.52 40.70 28.10
CA THR A 477 5.00 39.34 27.96
C THR A 477 5.99 38.43 27.27
N LEU A 478 6.02 37.17 27.70
CA LEU A 478 6.64 36.04 27.02
C LEU A 478 5.54 35.04 26.65
N GLU A 479 5.36 34.82 25.36
CA GLU A 479 4.36 33.94 24.80
C GLU A 479 5.02 32.67 24.24
N VAL A 480 4.49 31.50 24.59
CA VAL A 480 4.96 30.19 24.17
C VAL A 480 3.79 29.43 23.57
N ASP A 481 3.87 29.14 22.28
CA ASP A 481 2.86 28.38 21.53
C ASP A 481 2.97 26.89 21.88
N TRP A 482 4.19 26.34 21.85
CA TRP A 482 4.45 24.98 22.28
C TRP A 482 5.90 24.78 22.72
N VAL A 483 6.13 23.70 23.48
CA VAL A 483 7.45 23.16 23.85
C VAL A 483 7.53 21.71 23.40
N LYS A 484 8.66 21.31 22.80
CA LYS A 484 8.93 19.92 22.40
C LYS A 484 10.35 19.52 22.82
N CYS A 485 10.47 18.27 23.27
CA CYS A 485 11.74 17.61 23.49
C CYS A 485 11.75 16.29 22.70
N TRP A 486 12.82 16.10 21.93
CA TRP A 486 13.04 14.90 21.14
C TRP A 486 14.28 14.16 21.63
N ARG A 487 14.21 12.83 21.63
CA ARG A 487 15.35 11.95 21.82
C ARG A 487 15.78 11.39 20.48
N GLU A 488 17.09 11.33 20.25
CA GLU A 488 17.62 10.60 19.10
C GLU A 488 17.42 9.11 19.37
N LYS A 489 16.72 8.40 18.48
CA LYS A 489 16.59 6.94 18.58
C LYS A 489 17.97 6.34 18.41
N GLU A 490 18.35 5.41 19.28
CA GLU A 490 19.53 4.59 19.02
C GLU A 490 19.29 3.90 17.68
N ILE A 491 20.13 4.21 16.69
CA ILE A 491 20.14 3.46 15.44
C ILE A 491 20.60 2.07 15.87
N ALA A 492 19.68 1.12 15.92
CA ALA A 492 20.07 -0.29 15.90
C ALA A 492 21.02 -0.42 14.72
N ALA A 493 22.26 -0.82 14.99
CA ALA A 493 23.19 -1.15 13.93
C ALA A 493 22.58 -2.36 13.21
N GLU A 494 21.84 -2.11 12.13
CA GLU A 494 21.38 -3.12 11.18
C GLU A 494 22.56 -3.63 10.35
#